data_AF-A0A2H5R7A5-F1
#
_entry.id   AF-A0A2H5R7A5-F1
#
_cell.length_a   1.000
_cell.length_b   1.000
_cell.length_c   1.000
_cell.angle_alpha   90.00
_cell.angle_beta   90.00
_cell.angle_gamma   90.00
#
_symmetry.space_group_name_H-M   'P 1'
#
loop_
_entity.id
_entity.type
_entity.pdbx_description
1 polymer ?
#
loop_
_entity_poly.entity_id
_entity_poly.type
_entity_poly.pdbx_seq_one_letter_code
_entity_poly.pdbx_strand_id
1 'polypeptide(L)'
;MRLELKAQLASLGKKKIQLGKIISSLKEKGKRIPEKLDLEYKTLCFEHDCLDSKQKAIKLFMNTFYGEARNPLSSIFLHALAGGTTSAGKYIIKLVAEYVEKKGFRIKYGDTDSLYLTCSDKYFEKCDEAFSRGELSKEAYWTEMVKITMDVIKKLRDQNNAYLRIKTSTSYLKMAYEKVLFPVCFTGKKKYFGIGHEDEVNFRPDDLFKKEIDTVKQGKFQLLKFIGEKIMREAMDINNTRSIHNIVEDTLREAQNKEWDFNEFIVMGTWKPKKNNLCNNRFMKRIKERNERIPDPGERFHRSNRCHCRKICLEFFWQIENYPGKLG
;
A
#
# COMPACT_ATOMS: atom_id res chain seq x y z
N MET A 1 6.41 -25.83 -6.77
CA MET A 1 7.36 -24.88 -6.14
C MET A 1 6.69 -23.63 -5.52
N ARG A 2 6.29 -22.58 -6.26
CA ARG A 2 5.79 -21.33 -5.60
C ARG A 2 4.48 -21.50 -4.82
N LEU A 3 3.56 -22.35 -5.29
CA LEU A 3 2.30 -22.64 -4.58
C LEU A 3 2.53 -23.34 -3.25
N GLU A 4 3.50 -24.26 -3.20
CA GLU A 4 3.88 -24.99 -2.00
C GLU A 4 4.51 -24.07 -0.95
N LEU A 5 5.42 -23.18 -1.38
CA LEU A 5 5.98 -22.14 -0.50
C LEU A 5 4.88 -21.22 0.06
N LYS A 6 3.87 -20.86 -0.74
CA LYS A 6 2.71 -20.09 -0.26
C LYS A 6 1.88 -20.86 0.78
N ALA A 7 1.70 -22.16 0.60
CA ALA A 7 0.98 -22.99 1.57
C ALA A 7 1.73 -23.08 2.91
N GLN A 8 3.06 -23.26 2.86
CA GLN A 8 3.93 -23.24 4.04
C GLN A 8 3.89 -21.88 4.75
N LEU A 9 3.98 -20.78 3.98
CA LEU A 9 3.85 -19.41 4.50
C LEU A 9 2.52 -19.18 5.20
N ALA A 10 1.41 -19.63 4.63
CA ALA A 10 0.10 -19.48 5.25
C ALA A 10 0.01 -20.24 6.59
N SER A 11 0.61 -21.43 6.67
CA SER A 11 0.68 -22.22 7.92
C SER A 11 1.52 -21.52 8.99
N LEU A 12 2.73 -21.06 8.64
CA LEU A 12 3.63 -20.35 9.54
C LEU A 12 3.07 -18.98 9.96
N GLY A 13 2.44 -18.25 9.04
CA GLY A 13 1.80 -16.98 9.31
C GLY A 13 0.72 -17.08 10.40
N LYS A 14 -0.12 -18.13 10.35
CA LYS A 14 -1.11 -18.40 11.40
C LYS A 14 -0.46 -18.61 12.77
N LYS A 15 0.60 -19.42 12.84
CA LYS A 15 1.35 -19.65 14.09
C LYS A 15 1.99 -18.36 14.60
N LYS A 16 2.61 -17.57 13.73
CA LYS A 16 3.22 -16.27 14.04
C LYS A 16 2.20 -15.30 14.65
N ILE A 17 1.00 -15.20 14.06
CA ILE A 17 -0.08 -14.34 14.58
C ILE A 17 -0.54 -14.81 15.97
N GLN A 18 -0.77 -16.12 16.15
CA GLN A 18 -1.19 -16.68 17.43
C GLN A 18 -0.18 -16.40 18.56
N LEU A 19 1.11 -16.67 18.32
CA LEU A 19 2.16 -16.38 19.30
C LEU A 19 2.33 -14.87 19.54
N GLY A 20 2.23 -14.06 18.49
CA GLY A 20 2.29 -12.59 18.62
C GLY A 20 1.17 -12.04 19.52
N LYS A 21 -0.04 -12.59 19.44
CA LYS A 21 -1.16 -12.23 20.32
C LYS A 21 -0.90 -12.63 21.77
N ILE A 22 -0.36 -13.83 22.00
CA ILE A 22 0.01 -14.30 23.34
C ILE A 22 1.05 -13.36 23.96
N ILE A 23 2.10 -13.02 23.21
CA ILE A 23 3.15 -12.10 23.66
C ILE A 23 2.57 -10.72 23.98
N SER A 24 1.71 -10.18 23.12
CA SER A 24 1.09 -8.87 23.32
C SER A 24 0.21 -8.84 24.57
N SER A 25 -0.61 -9.88 24.78
CA SER A 25 -1.44 -10.00 25.99
C SER A 25 -0.59 -10.13 27.27
N LEU A 26 0.56 -10.80 27.22
CA LEU A 26 1.48 -10.87 28.36
C LEU A 26 2.10 -9.50 28.68
N LYS A 27 2.48 -8.73 27.66
CA LYS A 27 3.00 -7.37 27.81
C LYS A 27 1.96 -6.42 28.43
N GLU A 28 0.73 -6.45 27.94
CA GLU A 28 -0.38 -5.63 28.48
C GLU A 28 -0.65 -5.94 29.96
N LYS A 29 -0.49 -7.20 30.36
CA LYS A 29 -0.63 -7.65 31.76
C LYS A 29 0.62 -7.40 32.61
N GLY A 30 1.64 -6.72 32.08
CA GLY A 30 2.91 -6.44 32.78
C GLY A 30 3.73 -7.67 33.13
N LYS A 31 3.48 -8.82 32.50
CA LYS A 31 4.18 -10.08 32.79
C LYS A 31 5.47 -10.20 32.00
N ARG A 32 6.52 -10.75 32.61
CA ARG A 32 7.77 -11.09 31.91
C ARG A 32 7.49 -12.17 30.87
N ILE A 33 7.92 -11.93 29.64
CA ILE A 33 7.82 -12.91 28.55
C ILE A 33 8.84 -14.02 28.81
N PRO A 34 8.44 -15.30 28.80
CA PRO A 34 9.39 -16.39 28.91
C PRO A 34 10.41 -16.37 27.76
N GLU A 35 11.70 -16.49 28.07
CA GLU A 35 12.78 -16.43 27.07
C GLU A 35 12.64 -17.48 25.97
N LYS A 36 12.17 -18.69 26.33
CA LYS A 36 11.86 -19.75 25.37
C LYS A 36 10.80 -19.33 24.34
N LEU A 37 9.78 -18.62 24.80
CA LEU A 37 8.65 -18.18 23.95
C LEU A 37 9.05 -17.01 23.05
N ASP A 38 9.89 -16.10 23.54
CA ASP A 38 10.49 -15.04 22.73
C ASP A 38 11.44 -15.61 21.65
N LEU A 39 12.26 -16.59 22.00
CA LEU A 39 13.15 -17.28 21.05
C LEU A 39 12.37 -18.03 19.98
N GLU A 40 11.30 -18.74 20.37
CA GLU A 40 10.41 -19.44 19.45
C GLU A 40 9.74 -18.45 18.48
N TYR A 41 9.23 -17.32 18.99
CA TYR A 41 8.64 -16.28 18.15
C TYR A 41 9.64 -15.67 17.17
N LYS A 42 10.87 -15.35 17.62
CA LYS A 42 11.94 -14.83 16.76
C LYS A 42 12.34 -15.83 15.67
N THR A 43 12.45 -17.11 16.01
CA THR A 43 12.76 -18.18 15.06
C THR A 43 11.66 -18.30 14.01
N LEU A 44 10.39 -18.31 14.44
CA LEU A 44 9.25 -18.33 13.52
C LEU A 44 9.18 -17.08 12.63
N CYS A 45 9.50 -15.90 13.14
CA CYS A 45 9.60 -14.70 12.34
C CYS A 45 10.68 -14.83 11.27
N PHE A 46 11.87 -15.32 11.63
CA PHE A 46 12.97 -15.53 10.70
C PHE A 46 12.63 -16.55 9.61
N GLU A 47 12.05 -17.70 9.98
CA GLU A 47 11.62 -18.73 9.02
C GLU A 47 10.56 -18.18 8.06
N HIS A 48 9.56 -17.47 8.59
CA HIS A 48 8.53 -16.82 7.80
C HIS A 48 9.14 -15.84 6.78
N ASP A 49 10.06 -14.98 7.22
CA ASP A 49 10.67 -13.95 6.37
C ASP A 49 11.61 -14.56 5.31
N CYS A 50 12.29 -15.66 5.65
CA CYS A 50 13.10 -16.44 4.71
C CYS A 50 12.23 -17.07 3.61
N LEU A 51 11.11 -17.70 3.96
CA LEU A 51 10.18 -18.28 2.98
C LEU A 51 9.51 -17.20 2.13
N ASP A 52 9.16 -16.05 2.72
CA ASP A 52 8.58 -14.93 1.98
C ASP A 52 9.58 -14.35 0.98
N SER A 53 10.86 -14.26 1.38
CA SER A 53 11.95 -13.88 0.47
C SER A 53 12.10 -14.87 -0.70
N LYS A 54 12.04 -16.18 -0.43
CA LYS A 54 12.10 -17.23 -1.48
C LYS A 54 10.92 -17.12 -2.45
N GLN A 55 9.68 -16.97 -1.97
CA GLN A 55 8.53 -16.83 -2.87
C GLN A 55 8.58 -15.53 -3.68
N LYS A 56 9.07 -14.43 -3.09
CA LYS A 56 9.30 -13.15 -3.77
C LYS A 56 10.36 -13.28 -4.87
N ALA A 57 11.46 -13.99 -4.61
CA ALA A 57 12.49 -14.25 -5.61
C ALA A 57 11.93 -15.03 -6.81
N ILE A 58 11.14 -16.07 -6.58
CA ILE A 58 10.48 -16.83 -7.66
C ILE A 58 9.48 -15.95 -8.42
N LYS A 59 8.69 -15.13 -7.71
CA LYS A 59 7.77 -14.16 -8.33
C LYS A 59 8.55 -13.20 -9.25
N LEU A 60 9.65 -12.64 -8.76
CA LEU A 60 10.49 -11.72 -9.50
C LEU A 60 11.03 -12.40 -10.76
N PHE A 61 11.57 -13.61 -10.63
CA PHE A 61 12.07 -14.40 -11.75
C PHE A 61 11.01 -14.63 -12.83
N MET A 62 9.80 -15.05 -12.44
CA MET A 62 8.68 -15.24 -13.38
C MET A 62 8.30 -13.94 -14.10
N ASN A 63 8.23 -12.82 -13.38
CA ASN A 63 7.91 -11.52 -13.96
C ASN A 63 9.03 -11.01 -14.89
N THR A 64 10.29 -11.27 -14.55
CA THR A 64 11.44 -10.95 -15.40
C THR A 64 11.40 -11.73 -16.70
N PHE A 65 11.05 -13.02 -16.68
CA PHE A 65 10.93 -13.82 -17.90
C PHE A 65 9.91 -13.22 -18.88
N TYR A 66 8.74 -12.82 -18.37
CA TYR A 66 7.75 -12.08 -19.16
C TYR A 66 8.28 -10.73 -19.67
N GLY A 67 9.02 -9.98 -18.84
CA GLY A 67 9.64 -8.70 -19.22
C GLY A 67 10.69 -8.84 -20.32
N GLU A 68 11.55 -9.85 -20.22
CA GLU A 68 12.59 -10.16 -21.21
C GLU A 68 12.01 -10.66 -22.53
N ALA A 69 10.88 -11.38 -22.51
CA ALA A 69 10.17 -11.74 -23.74
C ALA A 69 9.67 -10.51 -24.54
N ARG A 70 9.60 -9.33 -23.91
CA ARG A 70 9.27 -8.05 -24.57
C ARG A 70 10.51 -7.27 -25.01
N ASN A 71 11.70 -7.63 -24.54
CA ASN A 71 12.94 -6.91 -24.82
C ASN A 71 13.56 -7.39 -26.14
N PRO A 72 13.66 -6.54 -27.19
CA PRO A 72 14.19 -6.95 -28.49
C PRO A 72 15.67 -7.35 -28.47
N LEU A 73 16.40 -6.97 -27.42
CA LEU A 73 17.80 -7.34 -27.23
C LEU A 73 17.99 -8.68 -26.51
N SER A 74 16.91 -9.28 -26.02
CA SER A 74 16.95 -10.53 -25.26
C SER A 74 16.95 -11.74 -26.18
N SER A 75 17.68 -12.79 -25.83
CA SER A 75 17.70 -14.05 -26.59
C SER A 75 16.36 -14.79 -26.56
N ILE A 76 15.47 -14.44 -25.64
CA ILE A 76 14.12 -15.00 -25.49
C ILE A 76 13.02 -14.05 -25.95
N PHE A 77 13.36 -13.07 -26.81
CA PHE A 77 12.39 -12.11 -27.35
C PHE A 77 11.26 -12.80 -28.11
N LEU A 78 10.04 -12.61 -27.63
CA LEU A 78 8.82 -13.12 -28.26
C LEU A 78 7.66 -12.14 -28.00
N HIS A 79 7.59 -11.09 -28.82
CA HIS A 79 6.62 -10.01 -28.65
C HIS A 79 5.15 -10.50 -28.64
N ALA A 80 4.82 -11.46 -29.51
CA ALA A 80 3.48 -12.03 -29.59
C ALA A 80 3.03 -12.67 -28.27
N LEU A 81 3.93 -13.36 -27.57
CA LEU A 81 3.64 -13.97 -26.26
C LEU A 81 3.37 -12.91 -25.19
N ALA A 82 4.20 -11.87 -25.13
CA ALA A 82 4.02 -10.76 -24.19
C ALA A 82 2.72 -9.98 -24.48
N GLY A 83 2.43 -9.74 -25.75
CA GLY A 83 1.20 -9.09 -26.22
C GLY A 83 -0.06 -9.91 -25.91
N GLY A 84 -0.03 -11.21 -26.18
CA GLY A 84 -1.11 -12.15 -25.87
C GLY A 84 -1.40 -12.21 -24.37
N THR A 85 -0.36 -12.32 -23.54
CA THR A 85 -0.50 -12.32 -22.07
C THR A 85 -1.15 -11.03 -21.55
N THR A 86 -0.72 -9.87 -22.05
CA THR A 86 -1.27 -8.56 -21.65
C THR A 86 -2.73 -8.42 -22.07
N SER A 87 -3.06 -8.86 -23.27
CA SER A 87 -4.41 -8.80 -23.83
C SER A 87 -5.36 -9.72 -23.06
N ALA A 88 -4.93 -10.95 -22.76
CA ALA A 88 -5.68 -11.88 -21.93
C ALA A 88 -5.92 -11.33 -20.51
N GLY A 89 -4.91 -10.74 -19.88
CA GLY A 89 -5.07 -10.09 -18.57
C GLY A 89 -6.12 -8.98 -18.57
N LYS A 90 -6.06 -8.08 -19.57
CA LYS A 90 -7.05 -7.01 -19.77
C LYS A 90 -8.45 -7.56 -20.03
N TYR A 91 -8.57 -8.64 -20.80
CA TYR A 91 -9.84 -9.27 -21.07
C TYR A 91 -10.47 -9.83 -19.78
N ILE A 92 -9.69 -10.57 -18.99
CA ILE A 92 -10.19 -11.17 -17.75
C ILE A 92 -10.61 -10.10 -16.74
N ILE A 93 -9.81 -9.06 -16.52
CA ILE A 93 -10.17 -8.05 -15.52
C ILE A 93 -11.46 -7.30 -15.90
N LYS A 94 -11.68 -7.05 -17.20
CA LYS A 94 -12.93 -6.49 -17.72
C LYS A 94 -14.10 -7.46 -17.55
N LEU A 95 -13.89 -8.74 -17.85
CA LEU A 95 -14.89 -9.78 -17.66
C LEU A 95 -15.34 -9.90 -16.19
N VAL A 96 -14.39 -9.80 -15.24
CA VAL A 96 -14.69 -9.78 -13.81
C VAL A 96 -15.40 -8.48 -13.42
N ALA A 97 -14.95 -7.34 -13.92
CA ALA A 97 -15.59 -6.03 -13.68
C ALA A 97 -17.07 -6.05 -14.09
N GLU A 98 -17.38 -6.49 -15.31
CA GLU A 98 -18.76 -6.60 -15.79
C GLU A 98 -19.60 -7.56 -14.94
N TYR A 99 -19.02 -8.67 -14.48
CA TYR A 99 -19.72 -9.63 -13.65
C TYR A 99 -20.08 -9.05 -12.27
N VAL A 100 -19.14 -8.34 -11.62
CA VAL A 100 -19.39 -7.73 -10.30
C VAL A 100 -20.37 -6.57 -10.40
N GLU A 101 -20.34 -5.79 -11.48
CA GLU A 101 -21.33 -4.72 -11.73
C GLU A 101 -22.73 -5.28 -11.93
N LYS A 102 -22.87 -6.37 -12.71
CA LYS A 102 -24.16 -7.08 -12.88
C LYS A 102 -24.71 -7.66 -11.56
N LYS A 103 -23.84 -7.92 -10.58
CA LYS A 103 -24.22 -8.35 -9.23
C LYS A 103 -24.61 -7.19 -8.30
N GLY A 104 -24.56 -5.94 -8.77
CA GLY A 104 -24.94 -4.76 -8.01
C GLY A 104 -23.81 -4.11 -7.20
N PHE A 105 -22.55 -4.54 -7.41
CA PHE A 105 -21.40 -3.90 -6.78
C PHE A 105 -20.91 -2.74 -7.66
N ARG A 106 -20.48 -1.65 -7.03
CA ARG A 106 -19.86 -0.53 -7.75
C ARG A 106 -18.34 -0.67 -7.70
N ILE A 107 -17.67 -0.39 -8.81
CA ILE A 107 -16.20 -0.41 -8.89
C ILE A 107 -15.69 1.00 -8.59
N LYS A 108 -14.94 1.15 -7.50
CA LYS A 108 -14.36 2.43 -7.08
C LYS A 108 -13.01 2.68 -7.76
N TYR A 109 -12.19 1.64 -7.88
CA TYR A 109 -10.86 1.71 -8.46
C TYR A 109 -10.45 0.35 -9.03
N GLY A 110 -9.56 0.34 -10.02
CA GLY A 110 -8.96 -0.87 -10.54
C GLY A 110 -7.54 -0.59 -11.02
N ASP A 111 -6.64 -1.55 -10.82
CA ASP A 111 -5.26 -1.51 -11.35
C ASP A 111 -4.85 -2.90 -11.77
N THR A 112 -4.64 -3.10 -13.07
CA THR A 112 -4.05 -4.24 -13.79
C THR A 112 -4.55 -5.65 -13.41
N ASP A 113 -4.41 -6.03 -12.15
CA ASP A 113 -4.74 -7.32 -11.55
C ASP A 113 -5.64 -7.22 -10.30
N SER A 114 -6.16 -6.02 -9.97
CA SER A 114 -6.96 -5.76 -8.77
C SER A 114 -8.17 -4.86 -9.05
N LEU A 115 -9.25 -5.07 -8.28
CA LEU A 115 -10.46 -4.25 -8.28
C LEU A 115 -10.83 -3.90 -6.84
N TYR A 116 -11.14 -2.62 -6.61
CA TYR A 116 -11.67 -2.10 -5.36
C TYR A 116 -13.16 -1.86 -5.54
N LEU A 117 -13.95 -2.59 -4.79
CA LEU A 117 -15.39 -2.64 -4.89
C LEU A 117 -16.03 -1.95 -3.68
N THR A 118 -17.21 -1.38 -3.89
CA THR A 118 -18.08 -0.89 -2.83
C THR A 118 -19.40 -1.67 -2.85
N CYS A 119 -19.81 -2.14 -1.67
CA CYS A 119 -21.10 -2.80 -1.46
C CYS A 119 -22.26 -1.80 -1.63
N SER A 120 -23.44 -2.33 -1.97
CA SER A 120 -24.67 -1.54 -1.96
C SER A 120 -25.11 -1.25 -0.52
N ASP A 121 -25.74 -0.08 -0.33
CA ASP A 121 -26.25 0.39 0.96
C ASP A 121 -27.22 -0.61 1.64
N LYS A 122 -27.90 -1.45 0.84
CA LYS A 122 -28.77 -2.54 1.31
C LYS A 122 -28.11 -3.50 2.31
N TYR A 123 -26.80 -3.70 2.20
CA TYR A 123 -26.08 -4.58 3.14
C TYR A 123 -25.91 -3.95 4.52
N PHE A 124 -26.01 -2.62 4.62
CA PHE A 124 -25.76 -1.85 5.82
C PHE A 124 -27.02 -1.34 6.50
N GLU A 125 -28.21 -1.46 5.88
CA GLU A 125 -29.51 -0.99 6.42
C GLU A 125 -29.70 -1.26 7.93
N LYS A 126 -29.53 -2.51 8.36
CA LYS A 126 -29.66 -2.87 9.79
C LYS A 126 -28.63 -2.17 10.70
N CYS A 127 -27.41 -2.02 10.19
CA CYS A 127 -26.32 -1.35 10.89
C CYS A 127 -26.58 0.15 10.99
N ASP A 128 -27.04 0.75 9.89
CA ASP A 128 -27.36 2.18 9.75
C ASP A 128 -28.55 2.55 10.65
N GLU A 129 -29.58 1.71 10.71
CA GLU A 129 -30.72 1.88 11.60
C GLU A 129 -30.32 1.85 13.08
N ALA A 130 -29.51 0.86 13.49
CA ALA A 130 -29.05 0.74 14.87
C ALA A 130 -28.18 1.93 15.29
N PHE A 131 -27.31 2.41 14.39
CA PHE A 131 -26.53 3.62 14.60
C PHE A 131 -27.43 4.86 14.71
N SER A 132 -28.44 4.98 13.85
CA SER A 132 -29.39 6.11 13.87
C SER A 132 -30.26 6.15 15.13
N ARG A 133 -30.56 4.99 15.73
CA ARG A 133 -31.23 4.90 17.04
C ARG A 133 -30.31 5.20 18.23
N GLY A 134 -29.01 5.38 18.00
CA GLY A 134 -28.02 5.62 19.05
C GLY A 134 -27.61 4.35 19.82
N GLU A 135 -27.93 3.16 19.30
CA GLU A 135 -27.61 1.87 19.93
C GLU A 135 -26.13 1.48 19.76
N LEU A 136 -25.45 2.06 18.76
CA LEU A 136 -24.06 1.77 18.42
C LEU A 136 -23.19 3.02 18.58
N SER A 137 -22.01 2.85 19.17
CA SER A 137 -20.94 3.83 19.05
C SER A 137 -20.42 3.90 17.61
N LYS A 138 -19.78 5.01 17.23
CA LYS A 138 -19.16 5.16 15.89
C LYS A 138 -18.18 4.02 15.57
N GLU A 139 -17.40 3.60 16.56
CA GLU A 139 -16.44 2.50 16.42
C GLU A 139 -17.12 1.14 16.23
N ALA A 140 -18.19 0.86 16.99
CA ALA A 140 -18.96 -0.35 16.81
C ALA A 140 -19.64 -0.39 15.43
N TYR A 141 -20.24 0.72 15.00
CA TYR A 141 -20.86 0.87 13.69
C TYR A 141 -19.86 0.62 12.54
N TRP A 142 -18.70 1.27 12.58
CA TRP A 142 -17.64 1.07 11.57
C TRP A 142 -17.11 -0.36 11.57
N THR A 143 -16.98 -0.96 12.76
CA THR A 143 -16.54 -2.35 12.88
C THR A 143 -17.51 -3.31 12.21
N GLU A 144 -18.81 -3.15 12.46
CA GLU A 144 -19.85 -3.98 11.85
C GLU A 144 -19.92 -3.80 10.33
N MET A 145 -19.82 -2.56 9.82
CA MET A 145 -19.74 -2.31 8.37
C MET A 145 -18.57 -3.05 7.71
N VAL A 146 -17.38 -3.02 8.32
CA VAL A 146 -16.21 -3.71 7.79
C VAL A 146 -16.42 -5.23 7.80
N LYS A 147 -16.95 -5.80 8.88
CA LYS A 147 -17.26 -7.24 8.97
C LYS A 147 -18.26 -7.68 7.89
N ILE A 148 -19.36 -6.94 7.74
CA ILE A 148 -20.36 -7.19 6.69
C ILE A 148 -19.69 -7.18 5.32
N THR A 149 -18.86 -6.17 5.05
CA THR A 149 -18.12 -6.04 3.78
C THR A 149 -17.21 -7.25 3.55
N MET A 150 -16.43 -7.68 4.55
CA MET A 150 -15.56 -8.85 4.44
C MET A 150 -16.34 -10.10 4.04
N ASP A 151 -17.49 -10.35 4.67
CA ASP A 151 -18.28 -11.55 4.42
C ASP A 151 -18.96 -11.53 3.06
N VAL A 152 -19.52 -10.39 2.66
CA VAL A 152 -20.13 -10.21 1.34
C VAL A 152 -19.10 -10.39 0.23
N ILE A 153 -17.91 -9.81 0.37
CA ILE A 153 -16.86 -9.91 -0.65
C ILE A 153 -16.26 -11.33 -0.70
N LYS A 154 -16.14 -12.04 0.43
CA LYS A 154 -15.73 -13.46 0.43
C LYS A 154 -16.71 -14.32 -0.38
N LYS A 155 -18.02 -14.11 -0.22
CA LYS A 155 -19.05 -14.80 -1.02
C LYS A 155 -18.96 -14.42 -2.50
N LEU A 156 -18.77 -13.13 -2.81
CA LEU A 156 -18.60 -12.66 -4.18
C LEU A 156 -17.35 -13.26 -4.84
N ARG A 157 -16.24 -13.37 -4.13
CA ARG A 157 -15.01 -14.01 -4.61
C ARG A 157 -15.28 -15.44 -5.07
N ASP A 158 -16.03 -16.22 -4.30
CA ASP A 158 -16.32 -17.62 -4.63
C ASP A 158 -17.21 -17.73 -5.86
N GLN A 159 -18.20 -16.84 -5.99
CA GLN A 159 -19.03 -16.72 -7.19
C GLN A 159 -18.21 -16.31 -8.42
N ASN A 160 -17.32 -15.31 -8.28
CA ASN A 160 -16.42 -14.86 -9.34
C ASN A 160 -15.50 -16.00 -9.81
N ASN A 161 -14.95 -16.79 -8.88
CA ASN A 161 -14.07 -17.90 -9.20
C ASN A 161 -14.82 -19.05 -9.90
N ALA A 162 -16.07 -19.31 -9.52
CA ALA A 162 -16.92 -20.25 -10.24
C ALA A 162 -17.22 -19.76 -11.67
N TYR A 163 -17.54 -18.47 -11.82
CA TYR A 163 -17.76 -17.85 -13.13
C TYR A 163 -16.52 -17.89 -14.02
N LEU A 164 -15.34 -17.56 -13.48
CA LEU A 164 -14.07 -17.64 -14.20
C LEU A 164 -13.77 -19.08 -14.65
N ARG A 165 -13.99 -20.07 -13.79
CA ARG A 165 -13.80 -21.48 -14.13
C ARG A 165 -14.66 -21.91 -15.32
N ILE A 166 -15.91 -21.44 -15.38
CA ILE A 166 -16.82 -21.71 -16.51
C ILE A 166 -16.31 -21.03 -17.79
N LYS A 167 -15.79 -19.81 -17.68
CA LYS A 167 -15.35 -19.02 -18.85
C LYS A 167 -13.98 -19.42 -19.39
N THR A 168 -13.06 -19.87 -18.54
CA THR A 168 -11.71 -20.25 -18.95
C THR A 168 -11.53 -21.76 -19.08
N SER A 169 -12.53 -22.56 -18.68
CA SER A 169 -12.46 -24.03 -18.56
C SER A 169 -11.31 -24.55 -17.69
N THR A 170 -10.68 -23.69 -16.89
CA THR A 170 -9.52 -24.03 -16.05
C THR A 170 -9.65 -23.41 -14.66
N SER A 171 -8.94 -23.97 -13.69
CA SER A 171 -8.90 -23.48 -12.30
C SER A 171 -7.62 -22.72 -11.96
N TYR A 172 -6.77 -22.44 -12.95
CA TYR A 172 -5.49 -21.73 -12.74
C TYR A 172 -5.70 -20.25 -12.38
N LEU A 173 -6.73 -19.64 -12.94
CA LEU A 173 -7.03 -18.22 -12.73
C LEU A 173 -8.10 -18.07 -11.65
N LYS A 174 -7.76 -17.36 -10.58
CA LYS A 174 -8.63 -17.11 -9.44
C LYS A 174 -8.43 -15.68 -8.93
N MET A 175 -9.53 -15.03 -8.57
CA MET A 175 -9.53 -13.82 -7.76
C MET A 175 -9.34 -14.20 -6.30
N ALA A 176 -8.48 -13.45 -5.61
CA ALA A 176 -8.29 -13.55 -4.17
C ALA A 176 -8.93 -12.34 -3.49
N TYR A 177 -9.54 -12.58 -2.33
CA TYR A 177 -9.84 -11.51 -1.39
C TYR A 177 -8.54 -11.15 -0.67
N GLU A 178 -8.21 -9.86 -0.60
CA GLU A 178 -6.98 -9.38 0.04
C GLU A 178 -7.28 -8.59 1.30
N LYS A 179 -8.06 -7.50 1.20
CA LYS A 179 -8.39 -6.63 2.33
C LYS A 179 -9.60 -5.74 2.03
N VAL A 180 -10.22 -5.23 3.08
CA VAL A 180 -11.10 -4.04 3.05
C VAL A 180 -10.26 -2.83 3.41
N LEU A 181 -10.28 -1.77 2.59
CA LEU A 181 -9.65 -0.49 2.94
C LEU A 181 -10.72 0.48 3.45
N PHE A 182 -10.71 0.79 4.74
CA PHE A 182 -11.66 1.71 5.34
C PHE A 182 -11.12 2.31 6.66
N PRO A 183 -11.11 3.64 6.84
CA PRO A 183 -11.27 4.67 5.81
C PRO A 183 -10.13 4.62 4.76
N VAL A 184 -10.38 5.23 3.60
CA VAL A 184 -9.42 5.29 2.48
C VAL A 184 -9.50 6.64 1.77
N CYS A 185 -8.34 7.16 1.37
CA CYS A 185 -8.19 8.38 0.59
C CYS A 185 -7.43 8.08 -0.71
N PHE A 186 -8.05 8.41 -1.85
CA PHE A 186 -7.43 8.30 -3.17
C PHE A 186 -6.99 9.68 -3.63
N THR A 187 -5.68 9.86 -3.85
CA THR A 187 -5.09 11.13 -4.28
C THR A 187 -4.63 11.11 -5.74
N GLY A 188 -4.73 9.96 -6.41
CA GLY A 188 -4.31 9.81 -7.80
C GLY A 188 -4.27 8.36 -8.27
N LYS A 189 -4.04 8.16 -9.58
CA LYS A 189 -3.75 6.82 -10.11
C LYS A 189 -2.54 6.23 -9.37
N LYS A 190 -2.72 5.03 -8.80
CA LYS A 190 -1.75 4.31 -7.95
C LYS A 190 -1.35 5.01 -6.65
N LYS A 191 -1.97 6.15 -6.33
CA LYS A 191 -1.66 6.97 -5.15
C LYS A 191 -2.85 7.01 -4.20
N TYR A 192 -2.77 6.23 -3.13
CA TYR A 192 -3.82 6.18 -2.12
C TYR A 192 -3.28 5.69 -0.79
N PHE A 193 -3.96 6.05 0.29
CA PHE A 193 -3.64 5.57 1.63
C PHE A 193 -4.92 5.31 2.43
N GLY A 194 -4.83 4.43 3.43
CA GLY A 194 -5.99 4.06 4.24
C GLY A 194 -5.63 3.07 5.34
N ILE A 195 -6.66 2.60 6.04
CA ILE A 195 -6.55 1.52 7.00
C ILE A 195 -6.95 0.22 6.32
N GLY A 196 -6.06 -0.77 6.34
CA GLY A 196 -6.32 -2.08 5.76
C GLY A 196 -6.78 -3.07 6.81
N HIS A 197 -7.93 -3.69 6.56
CA HIS A 197 -8.49 -4.76 7.36
C HIS A 197 -8.43 -6.07 6.57
N GLU A 198 -7.64 -7.02 7.05
CA GLU A 198 -7.41 -8.31 6.37
C GLU A 198 -8.35 -9.37 6.94
N ASP A 199 -7.99 -9.95 8.08
CA ASP A 199 -8.80 -10.95 8.81
C ASP A 199 -9.53 -10.35 10.02
N GLU A 200 -8.93 -9.35 10.67
CA GLU A 200 -9.48 -8.68 11.85
C GLU A 200 -9.64 -7.19 11.59
N VAL A 201 -10.68 -6.61 12.19
CA VAL A 201 -10.93 -5.18 12.13
C VAL A 201 -10.05 -4.49 13.16
N ASN A 202 -9.21 -3.58 12.69
CA ASN A 202 -8.34 -2.76 13.52
C ASN A 202 -8.28 -1.33 12.95
N PHE A 203 -8.89 -0.37 13.65
CA PHE A 203 -8.86 1.05 13.29
C PHE A 203 -7.65 1.79 13.84
N ARG A 204 -6.78 1.12 14.61
CA ARG A 204 -5.55 1.69 15.17
C ARG A 204 -4.35 0.80 14.80
N PRO A 205 -4.04 0.65 13.50
CA PRO A 205 -2.86 -0.09 13.09
C PRO A 205 -1.58 0.67 13.42
N ASP A 206 -0.50 -0.07 13.69
CA ASP A 206 0.83 0.53 13.83
C ASP A 206 1.22 1.29 12.55
N ASP A 207 0.97 0.66 11.40
CA ASP A 207 1.27 1.20 10.06
C ASP A 207 0.03 1.33 9.18
N LEU A 208 -0.10 2.49 8.54
CA LEU A 208 -1.13 2.73 7.54
C LEU A 208 -0.78 2.03 6.22
N PHE A 209 -1.82 1.61 5.49
CA PHE A 209 -1.66 1.16 4.12
C PHE A 209 -1.37 2.38 3.24
N LYS A 210 -0.23 2.39 2.54
CA LYS A 210 0.21 3.51 1.70
C LYS A 210 0.66 2.98 0.32
N LYS A 211 0.03 3.44 -0.76
CA LYS A 211 0.41 3.10 -2.15
C LYS A 211 0.94 4.34 -2.87
N GLU A 212 2.21 4.26 -3.29
CA GLU A 212 2.95 5.27 -4.08
C GLU A 212 2.84 6.74 -3.64
N ILE A 213 2.42 7.00 -2.39
CA ILE A 213 2.39 8.35 -1.82
C ILE A 213 3.82 8.89 -1.78
N ASP A 214 4.00 10.12 -2.27
CA ASP A 214 5.32 10.71 -2.48
C ASP A 214 6.10 10.93 -1.18
N THR A 215 5.42 11.04 -0.04
CA THR A 215 6.03 11.17 1.30
C THR A 215 6.68 9.88 1.81
N VAL A 216 6.31 8.72 1.23
CA VAL A 216 6.81 7.38 1.64
C VAL A 216 8.01 6.95 0.80
N LYS A 217 8.32 7.66 -0.29
CA LYS A 217 9.42 7.28 -1.20
C LYS A 217 10.80 7.49 -0.54
N GLN A 218 11.70 6.53 -0.78
CA GLN A 218 13.10 6.65 -0.35
C GLN A 218 13.76 7.89 -0.97
N GLY A 219 14.61 8.56 -0.18
CA GLY A 219 15.35 9.76 -0.60
C GLY A 219 14.65 11.09 -0.34
N LYS A 220 13.43 11.10 0.19
CA LYS A 220 12.81 12.33 0.71
C LYS A 220 13.38 12.70 2.08
N PHE A 221 13.43 14.00 2.37
CA PHE A 221 13.91 14.54 3.63
C PHE A 221 12.90 14.29 4.76
N GLN A 222 13.35 14.29 6.01
CA GLN A 222 12.58 13.80 7.15
C GLN A 222 11.35 14.66 7.46
N LEU A 223 11.44 15.99 7.32
CA LEU A 223 10.29 16.88 7.49
C LEU A 223 9.12 16.51 6.57
N LEU A 224 9.35 16.10 5.32
CA LEU A 224 8.27 15.67 4.43
C LEU A 224 7.62 14.36 4.90
N LYS A 225 8.42 13.44 5.43
CA LYS A 225 7.91 12.20 6.01
C LYS A 225 7.04 12.50 7.21
N PHE A 226 7.52 13.36 8.11
CA PHE A 226 6.77 13.82 9.27
C PHE A 226 5.42 14.44 8.88
N ILE A 227 5.43 15.46 8.01
CA ILE A 227 4.20 16.13 7.54
C ILE A 227 3.24 15.12 6.92
N GLY A 228 3.76 14.27 6.01
CA GLY A 228 2.94 13.27 5.33
C GLY A 228 2.33 12.25 6.28
N GLU A 229 3.12 11.70 7.20
CA GLU A 229 2.64 10.71 8.17
C GLU A 229 1.63 11.30 9.14
N LYS A 230 1.86 12.53 9.60
CA LYS A 230 0.92 13.22 10.48
C LYS A 230 -0.43 13.46 9.81
N ILE A 231 -0.43 14.04 8.61
CA ILE A 231 -1.67 14.25 7.83
C ILE A 231 -2.40 12.93 7.59
N MET A 232 -1.68 11.87 7.18
CA MET A 232 -2.29 10.57 6.92
C MET A 232 -2.89 9.94 8.19
N ARG A 233 -2.21 10.03 9.35
CA ARG A 233 -2.71 9.49 10.62
C ARG A 233 -3.94 10.26 11.11
N GLU A 234 -3.90 11.59 11.11
CA GLU A 234 -5.03 12.40 11.54
C GLU A 234 -6.24 12.26 10.61
N ALA A 235 -6.02 12.16 9.30
CA ALA A 235 -7.11 11.98 8.34
C ALA A 235 -7.80 10.61 8.46
N MET A 236 -7.10 9.60 8.95
CA MET A 236 -7.61 8.22 9.11
C MET A 236 -8.13 7.93 10.53
N ASP A 237 -8.02 8.89 11.45
CA ASP A 237 -8.48 8.71 12.82
C ASP A 237 -10.01 8.61 12.88
N ILE A 238 -10.51 7.68 13.68
CA ILE A 238 -11.96 7.42 13.81
C ILE A 238 -12.72 8.61 14.40
N ASN A 239 -12.07 9.41 15.24
CA ASN A 239 -12.65 10.59 15.87
C ASN A 239 -12.46 11.85 15.04
N ASN A 240 -11.80 11.75 13.88
CA ASN A 240 -11.61 12.90 13.02
C ASN A 240 -12.95 13.42 12.48
N THR A 241 -13.19 14.71 12.74
CA THR A 241 -14.33 15.49 12.20
C THR A 241 -13.85 16.59 11.25
N ARG A 242 -12.54 16.82 11.16
CA ARG A 242 -11.94 17.88 10.34
C ARG A 242 -11.79 17.41 8.90
N SER A 243 -11.92 18.36 7.98
CA SER A 243 -11.55 18.14 6.57
C SER A 243 -10.04 17.89 6.45
N ILE A 244 -9.65 17.20 5.37
CA ILE A 244 -8.22 17.01 5.06
C ILE A 244 -7.51 18.37 4.90
N HIS A 245 -8.20 19.37 4.34
CA HIS A 245 -7.68 20.73 4.20
C HIS A 245 -7.24 21.32 5.54
N ASN A 246 -8.11 21.26 6.56
CA ASN A 246 -7.82 21.81 7.88
C ASN A 246 -6.66 21.07 8.56
N ILE A 247 -6.62 19.73 8.44
CA ILE A 247 -5.52 18.91 8.96
C ILE A 247 -4.19 19.32 8.34
N VAL A 248 -4.17 19.58 7.03
CA VAL A 248 -2.98 20.02 6.32
C VAL A 248 -2.54 21.39 6.82
N GLU A 249 -3.44 22.36 6.92
CA GLU A 249 -3.12 23.71 7.42
C GLU A 249 -2.54 23.67 8.84
N ASP A 250 -3.17 22.93 9.75
CA ASP A 250 -2.72 22.77 11.13
C ASP A 250 -1.33 22.12 11.19
N THR A 251 -1.12 21.05 10.41
CA THR A 251 0.18 20.37 10.33
C THR A 251 1.26 21.29 9.77
N LEU A 252 0.94 22.15 8.80
CA LEU A 252 1.88 23.12 8.24
C LEU A 252 2.23 24.24 9.22
N ARG A 253 1.24 24.74 10.00
CA ARG A 253 1.49 25.72 11.06
C ARG A 253 2.41 25.15 12.14
N GLU A 254 2.18 23.91 12.55
CA GLU A 254 3.07 23.23 13.50
C GLU A 254 4.47 23.02 12.93
N ALA A 255 4.57 22.57 11.68
CA ALA A 255 5.86 22.40 11.04
C ALA A 255 6.63 23.73 10.91
N GLN A 256 5.96 24.87 10.81
CA GLN A 256 6.60 26.18 10.83
C GLN A 256 7.09 26.60 12.22
N ASN A 257 6.35 26.26 13.27
CA ASN A 257 6.66 26.67 14.65
C ASN A 257 7.62 25.71 15.36
N LYS A 258 7.81 24.50 14.83
CA LYS A 258 8.72 23.50 15.38
C LYS A 258 10.18 23.84 15.03
N GLU A 259 11.08 23.66 15.99
CA GLU A 259 12.52 23.66 15.73
C GLU A 259 12.93 22.36 15.04
N TRP A 260 13.65 22.49 13.93
CA TRP A 260 14.11 21.37 13.11
C TRP A 260 15.63 21.28 13.15
N ASP A 261 16.14 20.05 13.26
CA ASP A 261 17.56 19.81 13.04
C ASP A 261 17.88 19.89 11.54
N PHE A 262 19.04 20.44 11.20
CA PHE A 262 19.48 20.57 9.81
C PHE A 262 19.54 19.21 9.10
N ASN A 263 19.84 18.13 9.83
CA ASN A 263 19.86 16.77 9.29
C ASN A 263 18.50 16.32 8.74
N GLU A 264 17.41 16.89 9.25
CA GLU A 264 16.04 16.57 8.81
C GLU A 264 15.73 17.11 7.40
N PHE A 265 16.57 18.02 6.87
CA PHE A 265 16.47 18.58 5.52
C PHE A 265 17.40 17.91 4.49
N ILE A 266 18.14 16.89 4.90
CA ILE A 266 19.06 16.16 4.02
C ILE A 266 18.26 15.25 3.06
N VAL A 267 18.57 15.37 1.78
CA VAL A 267 18.02 14.54 0.70
C VAL A 267 19.10 13.62 0.17
N MET A 268 18.78 12.34 0.01
CA MET A 268 19.65 11.39 -0.70
C MET A 268 19.36 11.43 -2.19
N GLY A 269 20.41 11.58 -2.99
CA GLY A 269 20.38 11.46 -4.44
C GLY A 269 21.28 10.34 -4.93
N THR A 270 21.04 9.86 -6.15
CA THR A 270 21.97 9.00 -6.88
C THR A 270 22.59 9.81 -8.00
N TRP A 271 23.92 9.77 -8.12
CA TRP A 271 24.61 10.49 -9.18
C TRP A 271 24.44 9.80 -10.53
N LYS A 272 23.90 10.52 -11.52
CA LYS A 272 23.68 10.02 -12.87
C LYS A 272 24.10 11.11 -13.87
N PRO A 273 25.37 11.16 -14.29
CA PRO A 273 25.91 12.28 -15.06
C PRO A 273 25.22 12.46 -16.42
N LYS A 274 24.75 11.37 -17.03
CA LYS A 274 24.03 11.39 -18.30
C LYS A 274 22.58 11.90 -18.18
N LYS A 275 22.05 12.07 -16.97
CA LYS A 275 20.67 12.53 -16.74
C LYS A 275 20.67 14.04 -16.48
N ASN A 276 19.85 14.79 -17.21
CA ASN A 276 19.70 16.23 -16.99
C ASN A 276 18.88 16.54 -15.72
N ASN A 277 19.50 16.38 -14.54
CA ASN A 277 18.92 16.81 -13.27
C ASN A 277 19.59 18.11 -12.81
N LEU A 278 18.92 19.22 -13.06
CA LEU A 278 19.44 20.57 -12.84
C LEU A 278 19.93 20.80 -11.40
N CYS A 279 19.22 20.29 -10.39
CA CYS A 279 19.61 20.44 -9.00
C CYS A 279 20.85 19.62 -8.64
N ASN A 280 20.90 18.35 -9.05
CA ASN A 280 22.04 17.49 -8.77
C ASN A 280 23.29 17.95 -9.55
N ASN A 281 23.12 18.38 -10.80
CA ASN A 281 24.22 18.86 -11.64
C ASN A 281 24.82 20.16 -11.08
N ARG A 282 23.99 21.11 -10.62
CA ARG A 282 24.48 22.31 -9.93
C ARG A 282 25.19 21.99 -8.63
N PHE A 283 24.69 21.02 -7.86
CA PHE A 283 25.34 20.58 -6.63
C PHE A 283 26.72 19.97 -6.90
N MET A 284 26.82 19.08 -7.90
CA MET A 284 28.12 18.50 -8.28
C MET A 284 29.10 19.54 -8.83
N LYS A 285 28.61 20.55 -9.57
CA LYS A 285 29.46 21.67 -10.01
C LYS A 285 30.08 22.39 -8.81
N ARG A 286 29.31 22.65 -7.74
CA ARG A 286 29.80 23.30 -6.51
C ARG A 286 30.78 22.42 -5.72
N ILE A 287 30.55 21.11 -5.64
CA ILE A 287 31.51 20.16 -5.03
C ILE A 287 32.84 20.21 -5.79
N LYS A 288 32.78 20.23 -7.13
CA LYS A 288 33.95 20.36 -7.99
C LYS A 288 34.71 21.68 -7.76
N GLU A 289 33.98 22.80 -7.66
CA GLU A 289 34.55 24.12 -7.35
C GLU A 289 35.23 24.17 -5.97
N ARG A 290 34.82 23.31 -5.04
CA ARG A 290 35.40 23.18 -3.69
C ARG A 290 36.56 22.18 -3.61
N ASN A 291 36.96 21.57 -4.73
CA ASN A 291 37.94 20.49 -4.78
C ASN A 291 37.60 19.28 -3.88
N GLU A 292 36.30 19.04 -3.66
CA GLU A 292 35.83 17.87 -2.93
C GLU A 292 35.62 16.68 -3.88
N ARG A 293 35.69 15.45 -3.36
CA ARG A 293 35.47 14.23 -4.15
C ARG A 293 34.05 14.21 -4.71
N ILE A 294 33.94 14.06 -6.03
CA ILE A 294 32.66 13.80 -6.70
C ILE A 294 32.35 12.30 -6.58
N PRO A 295 31.12 11.91 -6.21
CA PRO A 295 30.70 10.51 -6.19
C PRO A 295 30.79 9.87 -7.56
N ASP A 296 31.09 8.57 -7.60
CA ASP A 296 31.13 7.82 -8.86
C ASP A 296 29.72 7.67 -9.47
N PRO A 297 29.60 7.49 -10.81
CA PRO A 297 28.30 7.29 -11.44
C PRO A 297 27.56 6.09 -10.83
N GLY A 298 26.37 6.34 -10.26
CA GLY A 298 25.59 5.33 -9.54
C GLY A 298 25.72 5.38 -8.02
N GLU A 299 26.71 6.08 -7.47
CA GLU A 299 26.85 6.28 -6.03
C GLU A 299 25.78 7.22 -5.48
N ARG A 300 25.49 7.04 -4.18
CA ARG A 300 24.56 7.88 -3.43
C ARG A 300 25.31 9.05 -2.79
N PHE A 301 24.64 10.19 -2.70
CA PHE A 301 25.17 11.38 -2.04
C PHE A 301 24.07 12.13 -1.29
N HIS A 302 24.49 12.94 -0.33
CA HIS A 302 23.61 13.75 0.51
C HIS A 302 23.70 15.21 0.10
N ARG A 303 22.54 15.88 -0.01
CA ARG A 303 22.49 17.33 -0.19
C ARG A 303 21.38 17.95 0.63
N SER A 304 21.61 19.15 1.15
CA SER A 304 20.55 19.94 1.77
C SER A 304 19.59 20.47 0.71
N ASN A 305 18.29 20.50 1.03
CA ASN A 305 17.25 20.98 0.14
C ASN A 305 16.44 22.12 0.76
N ARG A 306 16.97 23.34 0.74
CA ARG A 306 16.26 24.54 1.25
C ARG A 306 15.05 24.97 0.40
N CYS A 307 14.93 24.58 -0.86
CA CYS A 307 13.97 25.17 -1.80
C CYS A 307 12.69 24.36 -2.09
N HIS A 308 12.46 23.20 -1.48
CA HIS A 308 11.39 22.28 -1.91
C HIS A 308 10.13 22.21 -1.02
N CYS A 309 10.11 22.79 0.18
CA CYS A 309 8.93 22.70 1.06
C CYS A 309 7.67 23.28 0.41
N ARG A 310 7.75 24.49 -0.17
CA ARG A 310 6.58 25.16 -0.77
C ARG A 310 5.98 24.38 -1.94
N LYS A 311 6.81 23.74 -2.78
CA LYS A 311 6.36 23.04 -3.99
C LYS A 311 5.71 21.69 -3.69
N ILE A 312 6.21 20.97 -2.68
CA ILE A 312 5.68 19.64 -2.34
C ILE A 312 4.33 19.74 -1.62
N CYS A 313 4.16 20.73 -0.72
CA CYS A 313 2.87 20.95 -0.06
C CYS A 313 1.78 21.30 -1.09
N LEU A 314 2.09 22.16 -2.07
CA LEU A 314 1.18 22.50 -3.17
C LEU A 314 0.89 21.32 -4.11
N GLU A 315 1.87 20.46 -4.44
CA GLU A 315 1.65 19.27 -5.27
C GLU A 315 0.81 18.20 -4.55
N PHE A 316 0.96 18.05 -3.23
CA PHE A 316 0.13 17.18 -2.41
C PHE A 316 -1.30 17.73 -2.31
N PHE A 317 -1.45 19.05 -2.14
CA PHE A 317 -2.73 19.76 -2.14
C PHE A 317 -3.48 19.59 -3.46
N TRP A 318 -2.80 19.87 -4.58
CA TRP A 318 -3.37 19.77 -5.91
C TRP A 318 -3.82 18.35 -6.24
N GLN A 319 -3.06 17.33 -5.80
CA GLN A 319 -3.43 15.92 -5.97
C GLN A 319 -4.66 15.52 -5.15
N ILE A 320 -4.85 16.08 -3.95
CA ILE A 320 -6.01 15.76 -3.10
C ILE A 320 -7.27 16.46 -3.61
N GLU A 321 -7.19 17.73 -4.02
CA GLU A 321 -8.36 18.50 -4.46
C GLU A 321 -8.87 18.12 -5.85
N ASN A 322 -7.99 17.68 -6.75
CA ASN A 322 -8.31 17.57 -8.18
C ASN A 322 -8.36 16.14 -8.72
N TYR A 323 -8.51 15.10 -7.89
CA TYR A 323 -8.69 13.74 -8.39
C TYR A 323 -10.18 13.35 -8.45
N PRO A 324 -10.88 13.58 -9.58
CA PRO A 324 -12.16 12.96 -9.81
C PRO A 324 -11.88 11.47 -9.98
N GLY A 325 -12.21 10.66 -8.99
CA GLY A 325 -12.08 9.21 -9.03
C GLY A 325 -12.84 8.63 -10.22
N LYS A 326 -12.20 8.60 -11.39
CA LYS A 326 -12.69 8.00 -12.62
C LYS A 326 -11.74 6.89 -13.01
N LEU A 327 -12.35 5.77 -13.39
CA LEU A 327 -11.69 4.58 -13.89
C LEU A 327 -10.70 4.96 -15.00
N GLY A 328 -9.48 4.43 -14.89
CA GLY A 328 -8.36 4.74 -15.75
C GLY A 328 -8.20 3.77 -16.90
#